data_AF-A0A6U2BNM1-F1
#
_entry.id   AF-A0A6U2BNM1-F1
#
_cell.length_a   1.000
_cell.length_b   1.000
_cell.length_c   1.000
_cell.angle_alpha   90.00
_cell.angle_beta   90.00
_cell.angle_gamma   90.00
#
_symmetry.space_group_name_H-M   'P 1'
#
loop_
_entity.id
_entity.type
_entity.pdbx_description
1 polymer ?
#
loop_
_entity_poly.entity_id
_entity_poly.type
_entity_poly.pdbx_seq_one_letter_code
_entity_poly.pdbx_strand_id
1 'polypeptide(L)'
;DLPVKRGTFIEFRSGMFNVSPIGRNCSREERNDYEKFDLANNVRKDMVAAMKKEFADLNLTFSIGGQISFDVFPAGWDKTYCLRFLKEEDFDEIHFFGDKTFEGGNDYEIFSHERTKGHTVTSPDDTREQCTKLFMS
;
A
#
# COMPACT_ATOMS: atom_id res chain seq x y z
N ASP A 1 -18.27 -3.59 17.58
CA ASP A 1 -18.79 -2.48 16.76
C ASP A 1 -17.76 -1.37 16.61
N LEU A 2 -17.80 -0.64 15.49
CA LEU A 2 -16.97 0.55 15.28
C LEU A 2 -17.56 1.76 16.03
N PRO A 3 -16.74 2.54 16.76
CA PRO A 3 -17.23 3.68 17.54
C PRO A 3 -17.72 4.83 16.65
N VAL A 4 -17.13 4.99 15.47
CA VAL A 4 -17.45 6.06 14.52
C VAL A 4 -17.57 5.48 13.10
N LYS A 5 -18.63 5.90 12.39
CA LYS A 5 -18.83 5.65 10.97
C LYS A 5 -19.26 6.95 10.28
N ARG A 6 -18.83 7.14 9.04
CA ARG A 6 -19.14 8.31 8.20
C ARG A 6 -19.76 7.83 6.88
N GLY A 7 -19.15 8.14 5.75
CA GLY A 7 -19.62 7.75 4.42
C GLY A 7 -18.44 7.44 3.49
N THR A 8 -18.74 6.93 2.30
CA THR A 8 -17.74 6.45 1.34
C THR A 8 -16.93 5.28 1.93
N PHE A 9 -17.64 4.21 2.31
CA PHE A 9 -17.04 2.99 2.86
C PHE A 9 -16.37 2.13 1.78
N ILE A 10 -16.89 2.19 0.56
CA ILE A 10 -16.35 1.55 -0.63
C ILE A 10 -16.23 2.64 -1.69
N GLU A 11 -15.03 2.86 -2.19
CA GLU A 11 -14.73 3.82 -3.25
C GLU A 11 -14.20 3.07 -4.46
N PHE A 12 -14.94 3.13 -5.58
CA PHE A 12 -14.51 2.56 -6.85
C PHE A 12 -13.50 3.48 -7.52
N ARG A 13 -12.39 2.90 -7.99
CA ARG A 13 -11.35 3.57 -8.77
C ARG A 13 -11.08 2.77 -10.04
N SER A 14 -10.37 3.36 -10.99
CA SER A 14 -10.14 2.74 -12.30
C SER A 14 -9.43 1.38 -12.26
N GLY A 15 -8.66 1.07 -11.20
CA GLY A 15 -7.96 -0.21 -11.08
C GLY A 15 -8.05 -0.91 -9.74
N MET A 16 -8.91 -0.43 -8.85
CA MET A 16 -9.11 -1.02 -7.52
C MET A 16 -10.39 -0.50 -6.90
N PHE A 17 -10.81 -1.12 -5.81
CA PHE A 17 -11.73 -0.49 -4.87
C PHE A 17 -11.03 -0.31 -3.52
N ASN A 18 -11.19 0.87 -2.94
CA ASN A 18 -10.69 1.19 -1.60
C ASN A 18 -11.82 0.94 -0.61
N VAL A 19 -11.51 0.19 0.45
CA VAL A 19 -12.46 -0.14 1.52
C VAL A 19 -12.02 0.56 2.81
N SER A 20 -12.90 1.34 3.42
CA SER A 20 -12.66 2.06 4.67
C SER A 20 -13.78 1.77 5.68
N PRO A 21 -13.49 1.06 6.80
CA PRO A 21 -14.53 0.72 7.77
C PRO A 21 -15.15 1.95 8.47
N ILE A 22 -14.36 2.98 8.77
CA ILE A 22 -14.86 4.28 9.25
C ILE A 22 -15.53 5.10 8.14
N GLY A 23 -15.12 4.92 6.88
CA GLY A 23 -15.55 5.70 5.73
C GLY A 23 -14.63 6.88 5.44
N ARG A 24 -14.34 7.15 4.16
CA ARG A 24 -13.34 8.16 3.73
C ARG A 24 -13.74 9.61 4.02
N ASN A 25 -15.03 9.86 4.26
CA ASN A 25 -15.56 11.18 4.61
C ASN A 25 -15.30 11.59 6.07
N CYS A 26 -14.43 10.87 6.79
CA CYS A 26 -14.01 11.23 8.14
C CYS A 26 -13.02 12.41 8.17
N SER A 27 -13.08 13.17 9.26
CA SER A 27 -12.15 14.27 9.54
C SER A 27 -10.74 13.76 9.83
N ARG A 28 -9.74 14.64 9.80
CA ARG A 28 -8.35 14.24 10.13
C ARG A 28 -8.20 13.73 11.56
N GLU A 29 -8.92 14.34 12.50
CA GLU A 29 -8.95 13.89 13.89
C GLU A 29 -9.54 12.48 14.00
N GLU A 30 -10.67 12.24 13.35
CA GLU A 30 -11.32 10.93 13.28
C GLU A 30 -10.43 9.86 12.62
N ARG A 31 -9.62 10.23 11.61
CA ARG A 31 -8.63 9.33 11.01
C ARG A 31 -7.58 8.89 12.01
N ASN A 32 -7.04 9.83 12.79
CA ASN A 32 -6.01 9.53 13.79
C ASN A 32 -6.58 8.65 14.91
N ASP A 33 -7.82 8.91 15.33
CA ASP A 33 -8.47 8.11 16.38
C ASP A 33 -8.86 6.73 15.87
N TYR A 34 -9.33 6.63 14.63
CA TYR A 34 -9.57 5.34 13.98
C TYR A 34 -8.29 4.52 13.87
N GLU A 35 -7.17 5.12 13.47
CA GLU A 35 -5.90 4.41 13.36
C GLU A 35 -5.48 3.78 14.70
N LYS A 36 -5.57 4.55 15.80
CA LYS A 36 -5.30 4.02 17.15
C LYS A 36 -6.26 2.87 17.50
N PHE A 37 -7.55 3.03 17.18
CA PHE A 37 -8.56 2.01 17.44
C PHE A 37 -8.31 0.74 16.61
N ASP A 38 -8.01 0.88 15.33
CA ASP A 38 -7.73 -0.21 14.40
C ASP A 38 -6.48 -0.98 14.80
N LEU A 39 -5.41 -0.30 15.22
CA LEU A 39 -4.19 -0.94 15.72
C LEU A 39 -4.44 -1.73 17.01
N ALA A 40 -5.29 -1.23 17.90
CA ALA A 40 -5.62 -1.91 19.16
C ALA A 40 -6.59 -3.08 18.98
N ASN A 41 -7.43 -3.06 17.93
CA ASN A 41 -8.55 -4.01 17.75
C ASN A 41 -8.45 -4.85 16.46
N ASN A 42 -7.39 -4.69 15.66
CA ASN A 42 -7.14 -5.42 14.41
C ASN A 42 -8.27 -5.34 13.37
N VAL A 43 -9.09 -4.28 13.36
CA VAL A 43 -10.31 -4.19 12.52
C VAL A 43 -10.04 -4.51 11.05
N ARG A 44 -9.11 -3.79 10.41
CA ARG A 44 -8.80 -4.02 8.98
C ARG A 44 -8.14 -5.36 8.74
N LYS A 45 -7.29 -5.83 9.66
CA LYS A 45 -6.62 -7.14 9.54
C LYS A 45 -7.64 -8.28 9.53
N ASP A 46 -8.59 -8.23 10.46
CA ASP A 46 -9.63 -9.25 10.59
C ASP A 46 -10.59 -9.20 9.38
N MET A 47 -10.96 -7.99 8.94
CA MET A 47 -11.77 -7.81 7.73
C MET A 47 -11.08 -8.35 6.49
N VAL A 48 -9.79 -8.04 6.29
CA VAL A 48 -9.00 -8.58 5.16
C VAL A 48 -8.89 -10.09 5.25
N ALA A 49 -8.65 -10.67 6.43
CA ALA A 49 -8.58 -12.12 6.59
C ALA A 49 -9.90 -12.81 6.24
N ALA A 50 -11.03 -12.24 6.66
CA ALA A 50 -12.36 -12.72 6.28
C ALA A 50 -12.59 -12.63 4.76
N MET A 51 -12.26 -11.50 4.14
CA MET A 51 -12.42 -11.30 2.69
C MET A 51 -11.52 -12.25 1.89
N LYS A 52 -10.26 -12.46 2.29
CA LYS A 52 -9.36 -13.43 1.65
C LYS A 52 -9.92 -14.85 1.69
N LYS A 53 -10.60 -15.22 2.77
CA LYS A 53 -11.24 -16.53 2.90
C LYS A 53 -12.50 -16.64 2.03
N GLU A 54 -13.34 -15.61 2.06
CA GLU A 54 -14.61 -15.60 1.33
C GLU A 54 -14.42 -15.59 -0.18
N PHE A 55 -13.44 -14.82 -0.66
CA PHE A 55 -13.16 -14.62 -2.07
C PHE A 55 -11.88 -15.34 -2.51
N ALA A 56 -11.58 -16.49 -1.90
CA ALA A 56 -10.35 -17.24 -2.17
C ALA A 56 -10.28 -17.77 -3.62
N ASP A 57 -11.43 -17.90 -4.29
CA ASP A 57 -11.58 -18.26 -5.70
C ASP A 57 -11.30 -17.09 -6.65
N LEU A 58 -11.35 -15.85 -6.14
CA LEU A 58 -11.03 -14.65 -6.90
C LEU A 58 -9.53 -14.34 -6.71
N ASN A 59 -8.80 -14.18 -7.80
CA ASN A 59 -7.38 -13.84 -7.79
C ASN A 59 -7.17 -12.37 -7.40
N LEU A 60 -7.45 -12.03 -6.15
CA LEU A 60 -7.41 -10.67 -5.59
C LEU A 60 -6.31 -10.51 -4.55
N THR A 61 -5.65 -9.36 -4.59
CA THR A 61 -4.73 -8.88 -3.56
C THR A 61 -5.44 -7.85 -2.67
N PHE A 62 -5.17 -7.93 -1.37
CA PHE A 62 -5.69 -7.03 -0.35
C PHE A 62 -4.51 -6.36 0.35
N SER A 63 -4.39 -5.04 0.24
CA SER A 63 -3.27 -4.27 0.79
C SER A 63 -3.75 -3.27 1.84
N ILE A 64 -3.37 -3.48 3.10
CA ILE A 64 -3.67 -2.53 4.17
C ILE A 64 -2.72 -1.34 4.04
N GLY A 65 -3.28 -0.17 3.73
CA GLY A 65 -2.53 1.04 3.43
C GLY A 65 -3.14 2.28 4.07
N GLY A 66 -2.26 3.15 4.59
CA GLY A 66 -2.66 4.38 5.27
C GLY A 66 -3.37 4.15 6.60
N GLN A 67 -4.07 5.17 7.09
CA GLN A 67 -4.64 5.20 8.44
C GLN A 67 -6.00 4.49 8.57
N ILE A 68 -6.81 4.51 7.49
CA ILE A 68 -8.26 4.20 7.60
C ILE A 68 -8.79 3.15 6.64
N SER A 69 -7.97 2.65 5.72
CA SER A 69 -8.45 1.85 4.59
C SER A 69 -7.51 0.70 4.24
N PHE A 70 -7.97 -0.11 3.30
CA PHE A 70 -7.17 -1.05 2.54
C PHE A 70 -7.67 -1.07 1.09
N ASP A 71 -6.79 -1.39 0.15
CA ASP A 71 -7.11 -1.49 -1.26
C ASP A 71 -7.32 -2.96 -1.65
N VAL A 72 -8.22 -3.18 -2.61
CA VAL A 72 -8.48 -4.50 -3.20
C VAL A 72 -8.37 -4.39 -4.72
N PHE A 73 -7.54 -5.24 -5.31
CA PHE A 73 -7.21 -5.20 -6.73
C PHE A 73 -6.86 -6.61 -7.25
N PRO A 74 -6.92 -6.87 -8.56
CA PRO A 74 -6.46 -8.14 -9.12
C PRO A 74 -5.00 -8.42 -8.76
N ALA A 75 -4.64 -9.67 -8.51
CA ALA A 75 -3.26 -10.02 -8.22
C ALA A 75 -2.32 -9.58 -9.35
N GLY A 76 -1.13 -9.06 -8.97
CA GLY A 76 -0.16 -8.47 -9.90
C GLY A 76 -0.46 -7.03 -10.34
N TRP A 77 -1.51 -6.40 -9.79
CA TRP A 77 -1.76 -4.94 -9.96
C TRP A 77 -1.14 -4.11 -8.81
N ASP A 78 -0.17 -4.68 -8.10
CA ASP A 78 0.70 -3.94 -7.20
C ASP A 78 1.70 -3.07 -7.98
N LYS A 79 2.65 -2.43 -7.28
CA LYS A 79 3.59 -1.50 -7.93
C LYS A 79 4.47 -2.17 -8.99
N THR A 80 4.68 -3.49 -8.96
CA THR A 80 5.41 -4.21 -10.02
C THR A 80 4.74 -4.10 -11.38
N TYR A 81 3.45 -3.77 -11.44
CA TYR A 81 2.72 -3.56 -12.69
C TYR A 81 3.39 -2.52 -13.59
N CYS A 82 3.99 -1.47 -13.01
CA CYS A 82 4.65 -0.43 -13.81
C CYS A 82 5.91 -0.95 -14.53
N LEU A 83 6.57 -1.98 -13.99
CA LEU A 83 7.78 -2.56 -14.58
C LEU A 83 7.52 -3.15 -15.96
N ARG A 84 6.29 -3.54 -16.27
CA ARG A 84 5.89 -4.02 -17.61
C ARG A 84 6.03 -2.97 -18.70
N PHE A 85 6.06 -1.69 -18.33
CA PHE A 85 6.24 -0.56 -19.25
C PHE A 85 7.69 -0.06 -19.31
N LEU A 86 8.56 -0.55 -18.43
CA LEU A 86 9.99 -0.26 -18.44
C LEU A 86 10.67 -1.42 -19.17
N LYS A 87 11.13 -1.23 -20.41
CA LYS A 87 11.80 -2.31 -21.14
C LYS A 87 13.22 -2.50 -20.60
N GLU A 88 13.72 -3.72 -20.64
CA GLU A 88 15.08 -4.03 -20.18
C GLU A 88 16.16 -3.33 -21.00
N GLU A 89 15.92 -3.16 -22.30
CA GLU A 89 16.82 -2.43 -23.21
C GLU A 89 16.92 -0.92 -22.92
N ASP A 90 15.94 -0.35 -22.19
CA ASP A 90 15.89 1.09 -21.90
C ASP A 90 16.68 1.47 -20.63
N PHE A 91 16.98 0.51 -19.75
CA PHE A 91 17.59 0.77 -18.44
C PHE A 91 18.57 -0.32 -18.03
N ASP A 92 19.84 0.06 -17.82
CA ASP A 92 20.85 -0.84 -17.23
C ASP A 92 20.47 -1.22 -15.78
N GLU A 93 19.92 -0.27 -15.02
CA GLU A 93 19.54 -0.45 -13.62
C GLU A 93 18.25 0.33 -13.30
N ILE A 94 17.36 -0.26 -12.50
CA ILE A 94 16.16 0.41 -12.00
C ILE A 94 16.29 0.52 -10.47
N HIS A 95 16.40 1.74 -9.95
CA HIS A 95 16.41 2.00 -8.51
C HIS A 95 15.01 2.34 -8.03
N PHE A 96 14.54 1.64 -6.99
CA PHE A 96 13.25 1.92 -6.36
C PHE A 96 13.45 2.35 -4.91
N PHE A 97 12.83 3.46 -4.50
CA PHE A 97 12.87 3.98 -3.13
C PHE A 97 11.48 3.92 -2.52
N GLY A 98 11.32 3.33 -1.33
CA GLY A 98 10.01 3.18 -0.66
C GLY A 98 10.11 3.18 0.86
N ASP A 99 9.04 3.63 1.53
CA ASP A 99 8.97 3.70 3.00
C ASP A 99 8.28 2.48 3.62
N LYS A 100 7.49 1.74 2.85
CA LYS A 100 6.75 0.56 3.32
C LYS A 100 7.18 -0.70 2.60
N THR A 101 8.48 -0.97 2.68
CA THR A 101 9.17 -2.08 2.01
C THR A 101 9.22 -3.37 2.84
N PHE A 102 8.57 -3.41 4.01
CA PHE A 102 8.41 -4.63 4.82
C PHE A 102 7.29 -5.51 4.25
N GLU A 103 7.32 -6.82 4.54
CA GLU A 103 6.28 -7.76 4.07
C GLU A 103 4.86 -7.30 4.47
N GLY A 104 3.98 -7.16 3.48
CA GLY A 104 2.63 -6.62 3.65
C GLY A 104 2.51 -5.09 3.57
N GLY A 105 3.63 -4.37 3.47
CA GLY A 105 3.68 -2.98 3.06
C GLY A 105 3.45 -2.84 1.54
N ASN A 106 2.92 -1.70 1.10
CA ASN A 106 2.52 -1.50 -0.30
C ASN A 106 3.69 -1.28 -1.27
N ASP A 107 4.92 -1.16 -0.77
CA ASP A 107 6.14 -1.05 -1.58
C ASP A 107 6.89 -2.39 -1.68
N TYR A 108 6.50 -3.40 -0.90
CA TYR A 108 7.24 -4.65 -0.75
C TYR A 108 7.49 -5.36 -2.08
N GLU A 109 6.45 -5.55 -2.89
CA GLU A 109 6.53 -6.35 -4.11
C GLU A 109 7.49 -5.72 -5.13
N ILE A 110 7.42 -4.39 -5.34
CA ILE A 110 8.34 -3.70 -6.25
C ILE A 110 9.73 -3.58 -5.66
N PHE A 111 9.87 -3.34 -4.35
CA PHE A 111 11.16 -3.24 -3.67
C PHE A 111 11.95 -4.55 -3.73
N SER A 112 11.27 -5.70 -3.61
CA SER A 112 11.87 -7.04 -3.67
C SER A 112 11.92 -7.63 -5.08
N HIS A 113 11.42 -6.92 -6.10
CA HIS A 113 11.43 -7.42 -7.47
C HIS A 113 12.85 -7.46 -8.03
N GLU A 114 13.22 -8.57 -8.68
CA GLU A 114 14.58 -8.81 -9.21
C GLU A 114 15.09 -7.73 -10.17
N ARG A 115 14.16 -7.11 -10.91
CA ARG A 115 14.46 -6.00 -11.84
C ARG A 115 14.79 -4.68 -11.14
N THR A 116 14.67 -4.59 -9.82
CA THR A 116 14.89 -3.36 -9.07
C THR A 116 16.03 -3.50 -8.05
N LYS A 117 16.75 -2.41 -7.85
CA LYS A 117 17.60 -2.18 -6.69
C LYS A 117 16.78 -1.39 -5.67
N GLY A 118 16.24 -2.09 -4.68
CA GLY A 118 15.38 -1.50 -3.65
C GLY A 118 16.15 -0.74 -2.57
N HIS A 119 15.64 0.44 -2.19
CA HIS A 119 16.15 1.31 -1.14
C HIS A 119 15.03 1.63 -0.15
N THR A 120 15.17 1.19 1.09
CA THR A 120 14.22 1.56 2.15
C THR A 120 14.54 2.96 2.66
N VAL A 121 13.54 3.82 2.73
CA VAL A 121 13.66 5.19 3.24
C VAL A 121 12.68 5.44 4.39
N THR A 122 13.03 6.36 5.27
CA THR A 122 12.19 6.71 6.44
C THR A 122 11.54 8.09 6.30
N SER A 123 12.03 8.91 5.37
CA SER A 123 11.55 10.26 5.14
C SER A 123 11.97 10.78 3.75
N PRO A 124 11.39 11.90 3.30
CA PRO A 124 11.88 12.59 2.10
C PRO A 124 13.34 13.05 2.20
N ASP A 125 13.79 13.43 3.41
CA ASP A 125 15.17 13.86 3.64
C ASP A 125 16.16 12.69 3.50
N ASP A 126 15.80 11.52 4.02
CA ASP A 126 16.57 10.27 3.88
C ASP A 126 16.66 9.85 2.40
N THR A 127 15.55 9.96 1.66
CA THR A 127 15.55 9.72 0.20
C THR A 127 16.55 10.63 -0.52
N ARG A 128 16.54 11.94 -0.19
CA ARG A 128 17.48 12.90 -0.79
C ARG A 128 18.93 12.54 -0.45
N GLU A 129 19.22 12.20 0.80
CA GLU A 129 20.56 11.82 1.24
C GLU A 129 21.08 10.58 0.49
N GLN A 130 20.25 9.55 0.36
CA GLN A 130 20.61 8.32 -0.37
C GLN A 130 20.85 8.60 -1.86
N CYS A 131 19.97 9.36 -2.52
CA CYS A 131 20.17 9.73 -3.93
C CYS A 131 21.46 10.51 -4.17
N THR A 132 21.78 11.48 -3.30
CA THR A 132 23.03 12.24 -3.40
C THR A 132 24.25 11.33 -3.29
N LYS A 133 24.25 10.39 -2.34
CA LYS A 133 25.35 9.42 -2.16
C LYS A 133 25.53 8.47 -3.34
N LEU A 134 24.45 8.09 -4.01
CA LEU A 134 24.48 7.10 -5.10
C LEU A 134 24.83 7.71 -6.45
N PHE A 135 24.37 8.93 -6.74
CA PHE A 135 24.35 9.46 -8.10
C PHE A 135 25.10 10.79 -8.28
N MET A 136 25.54 11.43 -7.19
CA MET A 136 26.18 12.76 -7.23
C MET A 136 27.56 12.79 -6.55
N SER A 137 28.10 11.62 -6.19
CA SER A 137 29.45 11.45 -5.63
C SER A 137 30.51 11.36 -6.72
#